data_AF-A0A2N3CJ85-F1
#
_entry.id   AF-A0A2N3CJ85-F1
#
_cell.length_a   1.000
_cell.length_b   1.000
_cell.length_c   1.000
_cell.angle_alpha   90.00
_cell.angle_beta   90.00
_cell.angle_gamma   90.00
#
_symmetry.space_group_name_H-M   'P 1'
#
loop_
_entity.id
_entity.type
_entity.pdbx_description
1 polymer ?
#
loop_
_entity_poly.entity_id
_entity_poly.type
_entity_poly.pdbx_seq_one_letter_code
_entity_poly.pdbx_strand_id
1 'polypeptide(L)'
;MAFSVWMLEASNITVSGGKSLSGITQGDGSHLLGETIRLDNNNWLQTFIQDNDPNFDDNDGNQRLNGAQTIGGVTYASGTQVKAEYRLTLRDPATGKTWTVLGYNVNNSNPNFATIEGLAFVGPVAGFPPIGRNLQVIATFEGPGSAGQPAINATNLAS
;
A
#
# COMPACT_ATOMS: atom_id res chain seq x y z
N MET A 1 5.28 2.63 19.31
CA MET A 1 6.22 3.30 18.41
C MET A 1 5.43 4.16 17.42
N ALA A 2 5.96 5.34 17.06
CA ALA A 2 5.32 6.20 16.06
C ALA A 2 6.23 6.32 14.84
N PHE A 3 5.64 6.29 13.65
CA PHE A 3 6.34 6.46 12.38
C PHE A 3 5.38 7.03 11.32
N SER A 4 5.91 7.35 10.13
CA SER A 4 5.11 7.79 9.00
C SER A 4 5.25 6.87 7.80
N VAL A 5 4.21 6.79 6.98
CA VAL A 5 4.19 6.00 5.75
C VAL A 5 3.74 6.89 4.60
N TRP A 6 4.54 6.94 3.54
CA TRP A 6 4.15 7.60 2.30
C TRP A 6 3.32 6.66 1.43
N MET A 7 2.19 7.17 0.94
CA MET A 7 1.31 6.46 0.03
C MET A 7 0.85 7.35 -1.12
N LEU A 8 0.38 6.73 -2.19
CA LEU A 8 -0.40 7.38 -3.23
C LEU A 8 -1.82 6.84 -3.16
N GLU A 9 -2.78 7.75 -3.01
CA GLU A 9 -4.19 7.38 -2.90
C GLU A 9 -4.68 6.69 -4.17
N ALA A 10 -5.62 5.76 -4.03
CA ALA A 10 -6.17 4.96 -5.12
C ALA A 10 -6.80 5.79 -6.24
N SER A 11 -7.31 6.98 -5.93
CA SER A 11 -7.84 7.94 -6.93
C SER A 11 -6.79 8.48 -7.90
N ASN A 12 -5.50 8.33 -7.57
CA ASN A 12 -4.37 8.76 -8.39
C ASN A 12 -3.66 7.57 -9.07
N ILE A 13 -4.30 6.39 -9.09
CA ILE A 13 -3.75 5.14 -9.61
C ILE A 13 -4.72 4.53 -10.61
N THR A 14 -4.21 4.21 -11.79
CA THR A 14 -4.95 3.46 -12.82
C THR A 14 -4.45 2.01 -12.89
N VAL A 15 -5.37 1.06 -12.95
CA VAL A 15 -5.09 -0.38 -13.14
C VAL A 15 -5.66 -0.84 -14.49
N SER A 16 -4.92 -1.65 -15.24
CA SER A 16 -5.41 -2.20 -16.52
C SER A 16 -6.51 -3.25 -16.35
N GLY A 17 -7.10 -3.67 -17.47
CA GLY A 17 -8.07 -4.77 -17.50
C GLY A 17 -9.42 -4.45 -16.84
N GLY A 18 -9.69 -3.17 -16.56
CA GLY A 18 -10.89 -2.75 -15.82
C GLY A 18 -10.88 -3.17 -14.34
N LYS A 19 -9.71 -3.55 -13.80
CA LYS A 19 -9.55 -3.94 -12.40
C LYS A 19 -9.32 -2.71 -11.52
N SER A 20 -9.32 -2.94 -10.20
CA SER A 20 -9.07 -1.94 -9.17
C SER A 20 -8.18 -2.50 -8.06
N LEU A 21 -7.58 -1.61 -7.26
CA LEU A 21 -6.88 -2.01 -6.03
C LEU A 21 -7.82 -2.69 -5.03
N SER A 22 -9.06 -2.21 -4.96
CA SER A 22 -10.16 -2.66 -4.08
C SER A 22 -11.07 -3.70 -4.76
N GLY A 23 -12.07 -4.21 -4.02
CA GLY A 23 -13.27 -4.84 -4.59
C GLY A 23 -13.20 -6.34 -4.81
N ILE A 24 -12.31 -7.05 -4.13
CA ILE A 24 -12.14 -8.49 -4.25
C ILE A 24 -12.18 -9.20 -2.89
N THR A 25 -12.48 -10.50 -2.90
CA THR A 25 -12.63 -11.33 -1.68
C THR A 25 -11.33 -11.97 -1.19
N GLN A 26 -10.18 -11.68 -1.81
CA GLN A 26 -8.89 -12.29 -1.50
C GLN A 26 -7.84 -11.21 -1.23
N GLY A 27 -7.24 -11.24 -0.03
CA GLY A 27 -6.32 -10.21 0.45
C GLY A 27 -4.89 -10.29 -0.10
N ASP A 28 -4.59 -11.12 -1.11
CA ASP A 28 -3.20 -11.38 -1.55
C ASP A 28 -2.76 -10.62 -2.80
N GLY A 29 -3.65 -9.82 -3.38
CA GLY A 29 -3.38 -9.03 -4.58
C GLY A 29 -3.26 -9.86 -5.87
N SER A 30 -3.53 -11.17 -5.84
CA SER A 30 -3.43 -12.08 -6.99
C SER A 30 -4.27 -11.64 -8.20
N HIS A 31 -5.36 -10.90 -7.97
CA HIS A 31 -6.16 -10.32 -9.06
C HIS A 31 -5.39 -9.31 -9.91
N LEU A 32 -4.33 -8.71 -9.39
CA LEU A 32 -3.51 -7.74 -10.10
C LEU A 32 -2.36 -8.40 -10.87
N LEU A 33 -2.08 -9.69 -10.65
CA LEU A 33 -0.95 -10.36 -11.30
C LEU A 33 -1.10 -10.32 -12.83
N GLY A 34 -0.06 -9.85 -13.51
CA GLY A 34 -0.03 -9.70 -14.97
C GLY A 34 -0.63 -8.39 -15.49
N GLU A 35 -1.36 -7.65 -14.65
CA GLU A 35 -1.86 -6.31 -15.00
C GLU A 35 -0.77 -5.24 -14.93
N THR A 36 -1.11 -4.04 -15.39
CA THR A 36 -0.29 -2.85 -15.22
C THR A 36 -0.92 -1.87 -14.24
N ILE A 37 -0.07 -1.27 -13.41
CA ILE A 37 -0.38 -0.15 -12.53
C ILE A 37 0.31 1.10 -13.07
N ARG A 38 -0.43 2.19 -13.19
CA ARG A 38 0.06 3.51 -13.57
C ARG A 38 -0.19 4.50 -12.45
N LEU A 39 0.87 5.17 -12.01
CA LEU A 39 0.77 6.28 -11.06
C LEU A 39 0.49 7.56 -11.86
N ASP A 40 -0.69 8.15 -11.70
CA ASP A 40 -1.15 9.22 -12.59
C ASP A 40 -0.54 10.58 -12.25
N ASN A 41 -0.17 10.77 -10.98
CA ASN A 41 0.53 11.95 -10.47
C ASN A 41 1.39 11.58 -9.26
N ASN A 42 2.06 12.58 -8.67
CA ASN A 42 2.94 12.46 -7.52
C ASN A 42 2.34 13.14 -6.27
N ASN A 43 1.01 13.11 -6.11
CA ASN A 43 0.32 13.63 -4.93
C ASN A 43 0.51 12.67 -3.75
N TRP A 44 1.77 12.46 -3.35
CA TRP A 44 2.13 11.60 -2.24
C TRP A 44 1.51 12.14 -0.95
N LEU A 45 0.84 11.27 -0.22
CA LEU A 45 0.28 11.54 1.08
C LEU A 45 1.15 10.88 2.14
N GLN A 46 1.62 11.68 3.09
CA GLN A 46 2.26 11.14 4.30
C GLN A 46 1.17 10.86 5.34
N THR A 47 1.11 9.62 5.80
CA THR A 47 0.26 9.20 6.91
C THR A 47 1.11 8.96 8.15
N PHE A 48 0.53 9.13 9.33
CA PHE A 48 1.18 8.94 10.62
C PHE A 48 0.56 7.75 11.34
N ILE A 49 1.42 6.83 11.81
CA ILE A 49 1.04 5.56 12.40
C ILE A 49 1.57 5.48 13.82
N GLN A 50 0.77 4.92 14.70
CA GLN A 50 1.13 4.47 16.03
C GLN A 50 0.98 2.95 16.06
N ASP A 51 2.03 2.28 16.49
CA ASP A 51 2.08 0.82 16.61
C ASP A 51 2.74 0.40 17.94
N ASN A 52 2.90 -0.90 18.20
CA ASN A 52 3.71 -1.43 19.30
C ASN A 52 5.14 -1.81 18.86
N ASP A 53 5.39 -1.96 17.56
CA ASP A 53 6.67 -2.36 16.98
C ASP A 53 7.00 -1.59 15.68
N PRO A 54 8.18 -1.78 15.05
CA PRO A 54 8.59 -1.01 13.89
C PRO A 54 8.12 -1.57 12.53
N ASN A 55 7.36 -2.66 12.46
CA ASN A 55 6.95 -3.29 11.21
C ASN A 55 5.59 -2.76 10.76
N PHE A 56 5.45 -2.41 9.49
CA PHE A 56 4.17 -1.90 8.98
C PHE A 56 3.23 -3.01 8.44
N ASP A 57 3.80 -4.19 8.20
CA ASP A 57 3.16 -5.29 7.52
C ASP A 57 2.98 -6.50 8.43
N ASP A 58 2.63 -6.31 9.70
CA ASP A 58 2.25 -7.41 10.60
C ASP A 58 0.71 -7.55 10.77
N ASN A 59 0.26 -8.59 11.49
CA ASN A 59 -1.18 -8.87 11.73
C ASN A 59 -1.63 -8.68 13.18
N ASP A 60 -0.94 -7.86 13.96
CA ASP A 60 -1.15 -7.92 15.41
C ASP A 60 -2.35 -7.06 15.89
N GLY A 61 -2.87 -6.21 15.00
CA GLY A 61 -4.02 -5.33 15.25
C GLY A 61 -3.69 -4.05 16.02
N ASN A 62 -2.41 -3.76 16.27
CA ASN A 62 -1.95 -2.59 17.01
C ASN A 62 -1.59 -1.42 16.09
N GLN A 63 -1.37 -1.69 14.80
CA GLN A 63 -1.17 -0.67 13.77
C GLN A 63 -2.37 0.26 13.59
N ARG A 64 -2.22 1.53 13.97
CA ARG A 64 -3.32 2.52 13.99
C ARG A 64 -2.89 3.90 13.52
N LEU A 65 -3.83 4.68 13.02
CA LEU A 65 -3.61 6.10 12.72
C LEU A 65 -3.25 6.89 13.98
N ASN A 66 -2.15 7.63 13.92
CA ASN A 66 -1.71 8.55 14.96
C ASN A 66 -2.29 9.96 14.69
N GLY A 67 -3.38 10.29 15.36
CA GLY A 67 -4.16 11.49 15.06
C GLY A 67 -5.18 11.26 13.94
N ALA A 68 -6.15 12.18 13.85
CA ALA A 68 -7.15 12.17 12.78
C ALA A 68 -6.50 12.57 11.45
N GLN A 69 -6.80 11.82 10.39
CA GLN A 69 -6.16 11.97 9.07
C GLN A 69 -7.19 11.84 7.96
N THR A 70 -7.02 12.62 6.89
CA THR A 70 -7.90 12.56 5.71
C THR A 70 -7.21 11.79 4.59
N ILE A 71 -7.84 10.70 4.15
CA ILE A 71 -7.33 9.79 3.10
C ILE A 71 -8.50 9.51 2.16
N GLY A 72 -8.31 9.72 0.86
CA GLY A 72 -9.33 9.56 -0.18
C GLY A 72 -10.52 10.51 0.00
N GLY A 73 -10.31 11.67 0.63
CA GLY A 73 -11.37 12.62 0.98
C GLY A 73 -12.22 12.22 2.21
N VAL A 74 -11.89 11.13 2.89
CA VAL A 74 -12.55 10.68 4.11
C VAL A 74 -11.65 10.96 5.32
N THR A 75 -12.17 11.65 6.33
CA THR A 75 -11.46 11.85 7.60
C THR A 75 -11.69 10.66 8.52
N TYR A 76 -10.60 9.97 8.85
CA TYR A 76 -10.57 8.90 9.84
C TYR A 76 -10.15 9.44 11.20
N ALA A 77 -10.73 8.88 12.26
CA ALA A 77 -10.39 9.25 13.62
C ALA A 77 -8.99 8.72 14.00
N SER A 78 -8.39 9.34 15.02
CA SER A 78 -7.20 8.77 15.66
C SER A 78 -7.52 7.38 16.20
N GLY A 79 -6.58 6.44 16.09
CA GLY A 79 -6.74 5.08 16.58
C GLY A 79 -7.46 4.12 15.63
N THR A 80 -7.92 4.59 14.45
CA THR A 80 -8.44 3.71 13.40
C THR A 80 -7.34 2.76 12.91
N GLN A 81 -7.67 1.48 12.78
CA GLN A 81 -6.71 0.44 12.40
C GLN A 81 -6.30 0.57 10.92
N VAL A 82 -5.02 0.36 10.65
CA VAL A 82 -4.42 0.31 9.32
C VAL A 82 -3.79 -1.05 9.08
N LYS A 83 -3.85 -1.55 7.85
CA LYS A 83 -3.27 -2.84 7.44
C LYS A 83 -2.50 -2.69 6.13
N ALA A 84 -1.43 -3.46 6.01
CA ALA A 84 -0.84 -3.80 4.72
C ALA A 84 -1.53 -5.06 4.19
N GLU A 85 -2.51 -4.89 3.30
CA GLU A 85 -3.39 -5.98 2.87
C GLU A 85 -2.64 -7.00 2.01
N TYR A 86 -1.93 -6.53 0.99
CA TYR A 86 -1.07 -7.34 0.12
C TYR A 86 0.22 -6.62 -0.19
N ARG A 87 1.19 -7.37 -0.72
CA ARG A 87 2.42 -6.84 -1.29
C ARG A 87 2.49 -7.15 -2.79
N LEU A 88 2.95 -6.19 -3.59
CA LEU A 88 3.18 -6.36 -5.02
C LEU A 88 4.64 -6.07 -5.36
N THR A 89 5.15 -6.76 -6.37
CA THR A 89 6.36 -6.35 -7.09
C THR A 89 5.96 -5.77 -8.44
N LEU A 90 6.24 -4.48 -8.62
CA LEU A 90 6.05 -3.76 -9.87
C LEU A 90 7.35 -3.78 -10.68
N ARG A 91 7.25 -3.90 -12.00
CA ARG A 91 8.38 -3.85 -12.94
C ARG A 91 8.12 -2.83 -14.04
N ASP A 92 9.09 -1.95 -14.29
CA ASP A 92 9.06 -1.11 -15.49
C ASP A 92 9.56 -1.95 -16.68
N PRO A 93 8.71 -2.26 -17.67
CA PRO A 93 9.11 -3.08 -18.82
C PRO A 93 10.20 -2.41 -19.67
N ALA A 94 10.35 -1.08 -19.61
CA ALA A 94 11.36 -0.36 -20.40
C ALA A 94 12.76 -0.43 -19.78
N THR A 95 12.87 -0.57 -18.45
CA THR A 95 14.15 -0.51 -17.74
C THR A 95 14.49 -1.77 -16.96
N GLY A 96 13.51 -2.64 -16.71
CA GLY A 96 13.66 -3.82 -15.86
C GLY A 96 13.74 -3.51 -14.36
N LYS A 97 13.71 -2.24 -13.96
CA LYS A 97 13.70 -1.86 -12.53
C LYS A 97 12.43 -2.36 -11.86
N THR A 98 12.58 -2.75 -10.59
CA THR A 98 11.48 -3.25 -9.78
C THR A 98 11.27 -2.43 -8.51
N TRP A 99 10.03 -2.41 -8.03
CA TRP A 99 9.63 -1.75 -6.79
C TRP A 99 8.70 -2.66 -6.00
N THR A 100 8.82 -2.59 -4.67
CA THR A 100 7.90 -3.24 -3.76
C THR A 100 6.89 -2.21 -3.28
N VAL A 101 5.61 -2.56 -3.34
CA VAL A 101 4.50 -1.73 -2.85
C VAL A 101 3.55 -2.54 -1.98
N LEU A 102 2.83 -1.88 -1.09
CA LEU A 102 1.86 -2.47 -0.19
C LEU A 102 0.47 -1.87 -0.44
N GLY A 103 -0.57 -2.72 -0.47
CA GLY A 103 -1.96 -2.26 -0.44
C GLY A 103 -2.27 -1.66 0.92
N TYR A 104 -2.46 -0.34 0.99
CA TYR A 104 -2.75 0.38 2.22
C TYR A 104 -4.26 0.33 2.47
N ASN A 105 -4.67 -0.38 3.51
CA ASN A 105 -6.06 -0.48 3.95
C ASN A 105 -6.25 0.27 5.28
N VAL A 106 -7.22 1.17 5.33
CA VAL A 106 -7.81 1.67 6.56
C VAL A 106 -9.01 0.78 6.83
N ASN A 107 -9.00 0.02 7.93
CA ASN A 107 -10.03 -0.97 8.23
C ASN A 107 -11.41 -0.29 8.47
N ASN A 108 -12.13 -0.04 7.38
CA ASN A 108 -13.33 0.81 7.30
C ASN A 108 -14.51 0.14 6.58
N SER A 109 -14.35 -1.09 6.11
CA SER A 109 -15.32 -1.82 5.30
C SER A 109 -15.68 -3.18 5.90
N ASN A 110 -16.73 -3.83 5.38
CA ASN A 110 -17.05 -5.23 5.68
C ASN A 110 -17.20 -6.01 4.35
N PRO A 111 -16.31 -6.97 4.03
CA PRO A 111 -15.17 -7.40 4.86
C PRO A 111 -14.08 -6.33 4.97
N ASN A 112 -13.29 -6.39 6.03
CA ASN A 112 -12.30 -5.38 6.43
C ASN A 112 -11.18 -5.11 5.40
N PHE A 113 -11.06 -5.99 4.40
CA PHE A 113 -10.06 -5.97 3.32
C PHE A 113 -10.62 -5.54 1.95
N ALA A 114 -11.91 -5.22 1.88
CA ALA A 114 -12.57 -4.93 0.61
C ALA A 114 -12.14 -3.58 -0.02
N THR A 115 -11.56 -2.69 0.78
CA THR A 115 -11.13 -1.35 0.38
C THR A 115 -9.62 -1.22 0.47
N ILE A 116 -9.01 -0.61 -0.56
CA ILE A 116 -7.62 -0.20 -0.57
C ILE A 116 -7.61 1.29 -0.84
N GLU A 117 -7.20 2.08 0.15
CA GLU A 117 -7.12 3.53 0.08
C GLU A 117 -5.97 4.01 -0.79
N GLY A 118 -4.97 3.16 -1.03
CA GLY A 118 -3.87 3.44 -1.95
C GLY A 118 -2.73 2.43 -1.88
N LEU A 119 -1.60 2.79 -2.49
CA LEU A 119 -0.37 2.02 -2.40
C LEU A 119 0.66 2.74 -1.54
N ALA A 120 1.27 2.04 -0.58
CA ALA A 120 2.47 2.50 0.12
C ALA A 120 3.72 1.95 -0.56
N PHE A 121 4.80 2.72 -0.56
CA PHE A 121 5.99 2.43 -1.37
C PHE A 121 7.20 2.14 -0.49
N VAL A 122 7.90 1.04 -0.77
CA VAL A 122 9.13 0.68 -0.08
C VAL A 122 10.33 1.31 -0.78
N GLY A 123 11.14 2.05 -0.02
CA GLY A 123 12.32 2.77 -0.47
C GLY A 123 12.23 4.27 -0.17
N PRO A 124 13.29 5.04 -0.50
CA PRO A 124 13.26 6.49 -0.34
C PRO A 124 12.22 7.14 -1.26
N VAL A 125 11.65 8.30 -0.90
CA VAL A 125 10.69 9.06 -1.73
C VAL A 125 11.27 9.34 -3.12
N ALA A 126 12.57 9.63 -3.21
CA ALA A 126 13.27 9.81 -4.48
C ALA A 126 13.49 8.50 -5.28
N GLY A 127 13.23 7.35 -4.67
CA GLY A 127 13.29 6.01 -5.25
C GLY A 127 11.93 5.45 -5.69
N PHE A 128 10.83 6.20 -5.50
CA PHE A 128 9.49 5.76 -5.91
C PHE A 128 9.37 5.54 -7.42
N PRO A 129 8.41 4.71 -7.87
CA PRO A 129 8.23 4.44 -9.28
C PRO A 129 7.91 5.70 -10.09
N PRO A 130 8.28 5.74 -11.38
CA PRO A 130 8.00 6.89 -12.22
C PRO A 130 6.50 7.07 -12.47
N ILE A 131 6.03 8.32 -12.41
CA ILE A 131 4.67 8.67 -12.82
C ILE A 131 4.46 8.47 -14.31
N GLY A 132 3.23 8.20 -14.69
CA GLY A 132 2.77 8.14 -16.06
C GLY A 132 3.18 6.90 -16.87
N ARG A 133 3.92 5.96 -16.25
CA ARG A 133 4.33 4.70 -16.87
C ARG A 133 3.45 3.53 -16.43
N ASN A 134 3.22 2.59 -17.35
CA ASN A 134 2.54 1.34 -17.05
C ASN A 134 3.56 0.34 -16.48
N LEU A 135 3.52 0.13 -15.17
CA LEU A 135 4.39 -0.81 -14.47
C LEU A 135 3.67 -2.15 -14.35
N GLN A 136 4.33 -3.24 -14.75
CA GLN A 136 3.74 -4.56 -14.71
C GLN A 136 3.80 -5.14 -13.29
N VAL A 137 2.69 -5.72 -12.82
CA VAL A 137 2.68 -6.53 -11.61
C VAL A 137 3.22 -7.91 -11.93
N ILE A 138 4.42 -8.21 -11.41
CA ILE A 138 5.15 -9.46 -11.71
C ILE A 138 5.18 -10.45 -10.55
N ALA A 139 4.81 -10.03 -9.35
CA ALA A 139 4.62 -10.90 -8.19
C ALA A 139 3.60 -10.26 -7.23
N THR A 140 2.90 -11.12 -6.51
CA THR A 140 1.88 -10.77 -5.51
C THR A 140 2.11 -11.65 -4.28
N PHE A 141 1.88 -11.11 -3.09
CA PHE A 141 2.03 -11.83 -1.83
C PHE A 141 0.91 -11.45 -0.89
N GLU A 142 0.38 -12.46 -0.19
CA GLU A 142 -0.52 -12.26 0.95
C GLU A 142 0.15 -11.39 2.01
N GLY A 143 -0.55 -10.34 2.43
CA GLY A 143 -0.21 -9.62 3.65
C GLY A 143 -0.90 -10.28 4.84
N PRO A 144 -0.32 -10.20 6.04
CA PRO A 144 0.92 -9.50 6.40
C PRO A 144 2.20 -10.37 6.23
N GLY A 145 3.38 -9.77 6.33
CA GLY A 145 4.69 -10.37 6.08
C GLY A 145 4.91 -11.75 6.70
N SER A 146 4.37 -12.02 7.89
CA SER A 146 4.41 -13.35 8.52
C SER A 146 3.79 -14.49 7.68
N ALA A 147 3.04 -14.19 6.62
CA ALA A 147 2.50 -15.13 5.64
C ALA A 147 3.53 -15.66 4.62
N GLY A 148 4.83 -15.47 4.86
CA GLY A 148 5.92 -16.04 4.04
C GLY A 148 6.84 -15.00 3.40
N GLN A 149 6.89 -13.78 3.93
CA GLN A 149 7.73 -12.68 3.49
C GLN A 149 8.51 -12.08 4.68
N PRO A 150 9.72 -11.52 4.47
CA PRO A 150 10.36 -10.72 5.51
C PRO A 150 9.50 -9.49 5.85
N ALA A 151 9.40 -9.17 7.14
CA ALA A 151 8.72 -7.97 7.61
C ALA A 151 9.38 -6.70 7.04
N ILE A 152 8.56 -5.68 6.75
CA ILE A 152 8.99 -4.37 6.29
C ILE A 152 9.03 -3.44 7.49
N ASN A 153 10.25 -3.11 7.89
CA ASN A 153 10.49 -2.05 8.84
C ASN A 153 9.99 -0.71 8.28
N ALA A 154 9.23 0.04 9.07
CA ALA A 154 8.63 1.32 8.72
C ALA A 154 9.65 2.38 8.28
N THR A 155 10.92 2.27 8.69
CA THR A 155 11.99 3.15 8.18
C THR A 155 12.20 3.03 6.67
N ASN A 156 11.82 1.90 6.07
CA ASN A 156 11.84 1.70 4.62
C ASN A 156 10.63 2.31 3.91
N LEU A 157 9.62 2.81 4.64
CA LEU A 157 8.39 3.43 4.12
C LEU A 157 8.35 4.95 4.40
N ALA A 158 9.21 5.41 5.31
CA ALA A 158 9.29 6.79 5.81
C ALA A 158 10.39 7.62 5.15
N SER A 159 11.26 6.99 4.35
CA SER A 159 12.46 7.58 3.73
C SER A 159 12.16 8.27 2.42
#